data_AF-A0A2E6XUT0-F1
#
_entry.id   AF-A0A2E6XUT0-F1
#
_cell.length_a   1.000
_cell.length_b   1.000
_cell.length_c   1.000
_cell.angle_alpha   90.00
_cell.angle_beta   90.00
_cell.angle_gamma   90.00
#
_symmetry.space_group_name_H-M   'P 1'
#
loop_
_entity.id
_entity.type
_entity.pdbx_description
1 polymer ?
#
loop_
_entity_poly.entity_id
_entity_poly.type
_entity_poly.pdbx_seq_one_letter_code
_entity_poly.pdbx_strand_id
1 'polypeptide(L)'
;MAEGPGHAHAHGGAGPVFRLALVANGVLLVVQVVGALLFGSLALLADTVHQGSDVFALVVASVAMSLSARTPSDRYSFGLRRAEVMAALLNAVLLVAAAGWIVVEATRRIGDPPEVSGWGVFTVAVVGLCVNGGSAWMLQRSGDQSLNVSGAALHLLSDAAGSFGVLVAGLAVVLWEAAWVDPAVSFLIAGLVLWSGVGLVSRTTHILLEGTPAGVDTNELTNAMTSHESVDDVHHLHVWAVDSTMVALSAHVVVAADSLHDAQLVGAEVEGSLVELGVSHVTLALECHSCGEDRGAAGSGEAG
;
A
#
# COMPACT_ATOMS: atom_id res chain seq x y z
N MET A 1 12.29 -6.49 42.10
CA MET A 1 13.33 -5.71 41.40
C MET A 1 14.30 -6.68 40.76
N ALA A 2 14.14 -6.93 39.47
CA ALA A 2 15.11 -7.62 38.64
C ALA A 2 14.97 -7.01 37.23
N GLU A 3 15.85 -6.08 36.91
CA GLU A 3 15.94 -5.47 35.58
C GLU A 3 16.62 -6.49 34.64
N GLY A 4 15.92 -6.88 33.57
CA GLY A 4 16.48 -7.69 32.49
C GLY A 4 17.36 -6.84 31.57
N PRO A 5 18.41 -7.41 30.97
CA PRO A 5 19.36 -6.67 30.16
C PRO A 5 18.70 -6.21 28.86
N GLY A 6 18.76 -4.90 28.60
CA GLY A 6 18.27 -4.28 27.38
C GLY A 6 18.94 -4.85 26.14
N HIS A 7 18.12 -5.30 25.19
CA HIS A 7 18.55 -5.60 23.84
C HIS A 7 18.93 -4.30 23.12
N ALA A 8 20.20 -3.94 23.18
CA ALA A 8 20.78 -2.94 22.30
C ALA A 8 20.86 -3.50 20.88
N HIS A 9 19.91 -3.13 20.02
CA HIS A 9 20.03 -3.35 18.57
C HIS A 9 21.15 -2.46 18.02
N ALA A 10 22.35 -3.01 17.93
CA ALA A 10 23.43 -2.43 17.15
C ALA A 10 23.05 -2.51 15.65
N HIS A 11 22.35 -1.50 15.14
CA HIS A 11 22.09 -1.31 13.71
C HIS A 11 23.39 -0.93 13.00
N GLY A 12 24.18 -1.91 12.58
CA GLY A 12 25.34 -1.71 11.72
C GLY A 12 24.92 -1.32 10.30
N GLY A 13 25.55 -0.28 9.73
CA GLY A 13 25.66 -0.05 8.28
C GLY A 13 24.70 0.97 7.66
N ALA A 14 23.39 0.67 7.58
CA ALA A 14 22.50 1.36 6.63
C ALA A 14 21.76 2.60 7.19
N GLY A 15 21.56 2.72 8.50
CA GLY A 15 20.77 3.81 9.09
C GLY A 15 21.25 5.23 8.74
N PRO A 16 22.55 5.54 8.83
CA PRO A 16 23.08 6.84 8.40
C PRO A 16 22.92 7.10 6.91
N VAL A 17 23.15 6.08 6.07
CA VAL A 17 23.04 6.17 4.61
C VAL A 17 21.59 6.41 4.18
N PHE A 18 20.65 5.69 4.79
CA PHE A 18 19.22 5.86 4.56
C PHE A 18 18.75 7.27 4.95
N ARG A 19 19.17 7.79 6.11
CA ARG A 19 18.84 9.16 6.53
C ARG A 19 19.42 10.21 5.58
N LEU A 20 20.66 10.01 5.12
CA LEU A 20 21.27 10.91 4.14
C LEU A 20 20.49 10.89 2.81
N ALA A 21 20.12 9.72 2.31
CA ALA A 21 19.31 9.57 1.10
C ALA A 21 17.95 10.28 1.25
N LEU A 22 17.28 10.11 2.39
CA LEU A 22 15.98 10.75 2.67
C LEU A 22 16.09 12.28 2.68
N VAL A 23 17.10 12.84 3.37
CA VAL A 23 17.32 14.29 3.40
C VAL A 23 17.68 14.83 2.02
N ALA A 24 18.55 14.12 1.28
CA ALA A 24 18.95 14.52 -0.07
C ALA A 24 17.74 14.55 -1.03
N ASN A 25 16.87 13.54 -0.95
CA ASN A 25 15.62 13.50 -1.73
C ASN A 25 14.63 14.58 -1.32
N GLY A 26 14.48 14.85 -0.02
CA GLY A 26 13.62 15.94 0.47
C GLY A 26 14.08 17.32 -0.05
N VAL A 27 15.39 17.56 -0.08
CA VAL A 27 15.95 18.79 -0.67
C VAL A 27 15.78 18.81 -2.19
N LEU A 28 16.02 17.68 -2.86
CA LEU A 28 15.83 17.55 -4.31
C LEU A 28 14.39 17.89 -4.70
N LEU A 29 13.40 17.36 -3.97
CA LEU A 29 11.99 17.63 -4.23
C LEU A 29 11.71 19.13 -4.25
N VAL A 30 12.23 19.89 -3.27
CA VAL A 30 12.08 21.35 -3.23
C VAL A 30 12.73 22.02 -4.45
N VAL A 31 13.94 21.59 -4.82
CA VAL A 31 14.65 22.09 -6.00
C VAL A 31 13.87 21.80 -7.28
N GLN A 32 13.27 20.60 -7.42
CA GLN A 32 12.49 20.21 -8.58
C GLN A 32 11.16 20.94 -8.66
N VAL A 33 10.43 21.14 -7.54
CA VAL A 33 9.23 21.99 -7.51
C VAL A 33 9.56 23.39 -8.02
N VAL A 34 10.60 24.02 -7.46
CA VAL A 34 11.01 25.37 -7.85
C VAL A 34 11.46 25.39 -9.32
N GLY A 35 12.25 24.41 -9.75
CA GLY A 35 12.72 24.27 -11.13
C GLY A 35 11.58 24.07 -12.13
N ALA A 36 10.59 23.23 -11.82
CA ALA A 36 9.44 22.98 -12.68
C ALA A 36 8.66 24.26 -12.96
N LEU A 37 8.44 25.06 -11.91
CA LEU A 37 7.73 26.34 -12.02
C LEU A 37 8.56 27.41 -12.74
N LEU A 38 9.84 27.55 -12.39
CA LEU A 38 10.72 28.56 -12.99
C LEU A 38 11.03 28.29 -14.47
N PHE A 39 11.16 27.03 -14.85
CA PHE A 39 11.56 26.63 -16.20
C PHE A 39 10.39 26.20 -17.09
N GLY A 40 9.17 26.23 -16.57
CA GLY A 40 7.94 25.95 -17.32
C GLY A 40 7.80 24.50 -17.79
N SER A 41 8.55 23.55 -17.22
CA SER A 41 8.58 22.15 -17.67
C SER A 41 7.50 21.32 -17.01
N LEU A 42 6.63 20.72 -17.83
CA LEU A 42 5.61 19.81 -17.35
C LEU A 42 6.20 18.44 -17.01
N ALA A 43 7.27 18.02 -17.70
CA ALA A 43 7.93 16.75 -17.41
C ALA A 43 8.57 16.78 -16.03
N LEU A 44 9.24 17.87 -15.67
CA LEU A 44 9.82 18.08 -14.35
C LEU A 44 8.73 18.17 -13.27
N LEU A 45 7.58 18.81 -13.59
CA LEU A 45 6.45 18.87 -12.67
C LEU A 45 5.83 17.48 -12.44
N ALA A 46 5.73 16.65 -13.47
CA ALA A 46 5.21 15.29 -13.37
C ALA A 46 6.08 14.41 -12.46
N ASP A 47 7.40 14.48 -12.63
CA ASP A 47 8.38 13.79 -11.78
C ASP A 47 8.27 14.27 -10.32
N THR A 48 8.13 15.58 -10.13
CA THR A 48 7.96 16.21 -8.81
C THR A 48 6.67 15.77 -8.11
N VAL A 49 5.56 15.66 -8.85
CA VAL A 49 4.27 15.21 -8.29
C VAL A 49 4.36 13.78 -7.78
N HIS A 50 5.06 12.90 -8.51
CA HIS A 50 5.29 11.53 -8.07
C HIS A 50 6.07 11.49 -6.76
N GLN A 51 7.27 12.08 -6.73
CA GLN A 51 8.14 12.09 -5.55
C GLN A 51 7.50 12.82 -4.36
N GLY A 52 6.75 13.90 -4.62
CA GLY A 52 6.02 14.64 -3.60
C GLY A 52 4.90 13.83 -2.97
N SER A 53 4.22 12.99 -3.75
CA SER A 53 3.21 12.06 -3.24
C SER A 53 3.84 10.98 -2.35
N ASP A 54 5.04 10.51 -2.65
CA ASP A 54 5.75 9.54 -1.79
C ASP A 54 6.11 10.16 -0.43
N VAL A 55 6.61 11.39 -0.42
CA VAL A 55 6.86 12.14 0.82
C VAL A 55 5.56 12.35 1.60
N PHE A 56 4.49 12.75 0.92
CA PHE A 56 3.18 12.92 1.55
C PHE A 56 2.67 11.59 2.13
N ALA A 57 2.77 10.48 1.39
CA ALA A 57 2.37 9.16 1.84
C ALA A 57 3.11 8.75 3.12
N LEU A 58 4.43 8.99 3.20
CA LEU A 58 5.23 8.70 4.40
C LEU A 58 4.79 9.54 5.61
N VAL A 59 4.50 10.82 5.40
CA VAL A 59 4.02 11.71 6.48
C VAL A 59 2.67 11.23 6.99
N VAL A 60 1.71 10.98 6.09
CA VAL A 60 0.37 10.51 6.49
C VAL A 60 0.43 9.12 7.10
N ALA A 61 1.26 8.21 6.57
CA ALA A 61 1.47 6.88 7.15
C ALA A 61 2.06 6.98 8.57
N SER A 62 3.00 7.89 8.83
CA SER A 62 3.55 8.11 10.17
C SER A 62 2.48 8.55 11.17
N VAL A 63 1.58 9.43 10.74
CA VAL A 63 0.43 9.87 11.53
C VAL A 63 -0.56 8.71 11.72
N ALA A 64 -0.86 7.95 10.67
CA ALA A 64 -1.78 6.82 10.70
C ALA A 64 -1.27 5.67 11.60
N MET A 65 0.03 5.37 11.58
CA MET A 65 0.65 4.42 12.51
C MET A 65 0.52 4.88 13.95
N SER A 66 0.74 6.17 14.22
CA SER A 66 0.57 6.76 15.55
C SER A 66 -0.89 6.71 16.04
N LEU A 67 -1.86 6.84 15.13
CA LEU A 67 -3.28 6.67 15.41
C LEU A 67 -3.64 5.20 15.63
N SER A 68 -3.09 4.29 14.82
CA SER A 68 -3.37 2.85 14.87
C SER A 68 -2.76 2.16 16.09
N ALA A 69 -1.70 2.73 16.65
CA ALA A 69 -1.11 2.29 17.92
C ALA A 69 -1.96 2.66 19.15
N ARG A 70 -3.03 3.43 19.00
CA ARG A 70 -3.94 3.74 20.12
C ARG A 70 -4.77 2.52 20.48
N THR A 71 -4.94 2.30 21.77
CA THR A 71 -5.79 1.24 22.31
C THR A 71 -7.22 1.36 21.76
N PRO A 72 -7.89 0.23 21.45
CA PRO A 72 -9.31 0.23 21.11
C PRO A 72 -10.17 0.95 22.16
N SER A 73 -11.30 1.49 21.73
CA SER A 73 -12.24 2.22 22.59
C SER A 73 -13.66 1.73 22.35
N ASP A 74 -14.59 2.03 23.25
CA ASP A 74 -16.01 1.63 23.09
C ASP A 74 -16.65 2.14 21.80
N ARG A 75 -16.13 3.24 21.25
CA ARG A 75 -16.57 3.80 19.96
C ARG A 75 -15.91 3.12 18.76
N TYR A 76 -14.70 2.57 18.92
CA TYR A 76 -13.91 1.92 17.87
C TYR A 76 -13.34 0.62 18.42
N SER A 77 -14.11 -0.47 18.32
CA SER A 77 -13.80 -1.78 18.91
C SER A 77 -12.54 -2.43 18.33
N PHE A 78 -12.22 -2.17 17.05
CA PHE A 78 -10.96 -2.56 16.41
C PHE A 78 -9.87 -1.47 16.48
N GLY A 79 -10.11 -0.39 17.24
CA GLY A 79 -9.25 0.79 17.25
C GLY A 79 -9.30 1.57 15.93
N LEU A 80 -8.26 2.35 15.67
CA LEU A 80 -8.17 3.24 14.50
C LEU A 80 -7.36 2.64 13.34
N ARG A 81 -7.27 1.31 13.26
CA ARG A 81 -6.45 0.58 12.28
C ARG A 81 -6.79 0.94 10.82
N ARG A 82 -8.08 1.16 10.51
CA ARG A 82 -8.53 1.62 9.18
C ARG A 82 -8.07 3.03 8.79
N ALA A 83 -7.55 3.84 9.72
CA ALA A 83 -6.98 5.14 9.39
C ALA A 83 -5.80 5.02 8.43
N GLU A 84 -5.02 3.93 8.50
CA GLU A 84 -3.96 3.60 7.53
C GLU A 84 -4.52 3.44 6.12
N VAL A 85 -5.57 2.63 5.96
CA VAL A 85 -6.19 2.37 4.66
C VAL A 85 -6.79 3.65 4.07
N MET A 86 -7.45 4.46 4.91
CA MET A 86 -8.02 5.75 4.49
C MET A 86 -6.94 6.75 4.07
N ALA A 87 -5.83 6.80 4.80
CA ALA A 87 -4.67 7.62 4.45
C ALA A 87 -4.07 7.22 3.10
N ALA A 88 -3.88 5.92 2.87
CA ALA A 88 -3.38 5.39 1.62
C ALA A 88 -4.33 5.70 0.45
N LEU A 89 -5.64 5.56 0.64
CA LEU A 89 -6.65 5.91 -0.36
C LEU A 89 -6.63 7.41 -0.69
N LEU A 90 -6.56 8.28 0.33
CA LEU A 90 -6.48 9.72 0.12
C LEU A 90 -5.25 10.10 -0.72
N ASN A 91 -4.08 9.57 -0.38
CA ASN A 91 -2.87 9.79 -1.17
C ASN A 91 -3.04 9.30 -2.62
N ALA A 92 -3.57 8.09 -2.81
CA ALA A 92 -3.77 7.51 -4.13
C ALA A 92 -4.71 8.35 -5.01
N VAL A 93 -5.81 8.85 -4.45
CA VAL A 93 -6.76 9.71 -5.15
C VAL A 93 -6.13 11.05 -5.52
N LEU A 94 -5.39 11.68 -4.61
CA LEU A 94 -4.68 12.94 -4.89
C LEU A 94 -3.63 12.76 -6.01
N LEU A 95 -2.88 11.66 -5.98
CA LEU A 95 -1.89 11.34 -6.99
C LEU A 95 -2.53 11.11 -8.37
N VAL A 96 -3.61 10.32 -8.44
CA VAL A 96 -4.36 10.09 -9.69
C VAL A 96 -4.95 11.40 -10.22
N ALA A 97 -5.49 12.25 -9.35
CA ALA A 97 -6.02 13.56 -9.75
C ALA A 97 -4.92 14.48 -10.32
N ALA A 98 -3.77 14.54 -9.66
CA ALA A 98 -2.63 15.34 -10.12
C ALA A 98 -2.07 14.82 -11.44
N ALA A 99 -1.93 13.50 -11.61
CA ALA A 99 -1.50 12.90 -12.87
C ALA A 99 -2.51 13.11 -14.00
N GLY A 100 -3.82 13.01 -13.72
CA GLY A 100 -4.88 13.35 -14.67
C GLY A 100 -4.82 14.82 -15.10
N TRP A 101 -4.53 15.74 -14.17
CA TRP A 101 -4.31 17.14 -14.49
C TRP A 101 -3.08 17.35 -15.39
N ILE A 102 -1.97 16.64 -15.13
CA ILE A 102 -0.77 16.67 -16.00
C ILE A 102 -1.11 16.20 -17.42
N VAL A 103 -1.90 15.13 -17.57
CA VAL A 103 -2.33 14.64 -18.90
C VAL A 103 -3.14 15.71 -19.65
N VAL A 104 -4.07 16.39 -18.97
CA VAL A 104 -4.84 17.49 -19.56
C VAL A 104 -3.93 18.64 -19.98
N GLU A 105 -2.98 19.03 -19.13
CA GLU A 105 -2.05 20.13 -19.43
C GLU A 105 -1.09 19.76 -20.56
N ALA A 106 -0.57 18.54 -20.60
CA ALA A 106 0.28 18.04 -21.68
C ALA A 106 -0.47 18.07 -23.02
N THR A 107 -1.78 17.76 -23.01
CA THR A 107 -2.63 17.81 -24.20
C THR A 107 -2.78 19.25 -24.72
N ARG A 108 -2.95 20.23 -23.82
CA ARG A 108 -3.05 21.65 -24.20
C ARG A 108 -1.75 22.17 -24.83
N ARG A 109 -0.61 21.75 -24.30
CA ARG A 109 0.73 22.16 -24.76
C ARG A 109 1.12 21.62 -26.15
N ILE A 110 0.41 20.63 -26.69
CA ILE A 110 0.62 20.19 -28.08
C ILE A 110 0.19 21.29 -29.07
N GLY A 111 -0.87 22.03 -28.77
CA GLY A 111 -1.40 23.08 -29.64
C GLY A 111 -0.71 24.43 -29.49
N ASP A 112 -0.28 24.77 -28.27
CA ASP A 112 0.40 26.02 -27.94
C ASP A 112 1.54 25.74 -26.94
N PRO A 113 2.74 25.35 -27.43
CA PRO A 113 3.83 24.95 -26.56
C PRO A 113 4.44 26.18 -25.86
N PRO A 114 4.48 26.20 -24.51
CA PRO A 114 5.12 27.28 -23.78
C PRO A 114 6.64 27.26 -23.97
N GLU A 115 7.29 28.40 -23.72
CA GLU A 115 8.75 28.47 -23.68
C GLU A 115 9.28 27.67 -22.48
N VAL A 116 9.94 26.56 -22.76
CA VAL A 116 10.61 25.72 -21.76
C VAL A 116 12.10 26.08 -21.73
N SER A 117 12.64 26.39 -20.55
CA SER A 117 14.07 26.64 -20.39
C SER A 117 14.85 25.32 -20.43
N GLY A 118 15.24 24.87 -21.63
CA GLY A 118 15.91 23.59 -21.82
C GLY A 118 17.16 23.40 -20.95
N TRP A 119 18.00 24.43 -20.82
CA TRP A 119 19.19 24.38 -19.94
C TRP A 119 18.83 24.31 -18.44
N GLY A 120 17.77 25.01 -18.02
CA GLY A 120 17.28 24.95 -16.65
C GLY A 120 16.77 23.55 -16.30
N VAL A 121 15.92 23.00 -17.17
CA VAL A 121 15.37 21.64 -17.04
C VAL A 121 16.48 20.59 -17.04
N PHE A 122 17.42 20.67 -17.98
CA PHE A 122 18.57 19.77 -18.06
C PHE A 122 19.38 19.80 -16.78
N THR A 123 19.68 20.99 -16.25
CA THR A 123 20.50 21.14 -15.04
C THR A 123 19.82 20.51 -13.83
N VAL A 124 18.52 20.77 -13.62
CA VAL A 124 17.77 20.18 -12.51
C VAL A 124 17.66 18.66 -12.65
N ALA A 125 17.43 18.16 -13.87
CA ALA A 125 17.32 16.73 -14.13
C ALA A 125 18.66 16.00 -13.91
N VAL A 126 19.80 16.61 -14.26
CA VAL A 126 21.13 16.07 -13.92
C VAL A 126 21.33 15.98 -12.42
N VAL A 127 20.94 17.02 -11.66
CA VAL A 127 21.01 17.00 -10.20
C VAL A 127 20.13 15.87 -9.64
N GLY A 128 18.91 15.73 -10.13
CA GLY A 128 18.00 14.65 -9.72
C GLY A 128 18.56 13.26 -10.01
N LEU A 129 19.07 13.05 -11.23
CA LEU A 129 19.69 11.78 -11.62
C LEU A 129 20.90 11.43 -10.73
N CYS A 130 21.74 12.41 -10.41
CA CYS A 130 22.89 12.24 -9.52
C CYS A 130 22.46 11.91 -8.09
N VAL A 131 21.47 12.62 -7.54
CA VAL A 131 20.98 12.40 -6.17
C VAL A 131 20.30 11.03 -6.05
N ASN A 132 19.39 10.70 -6.96
CA ASN A 132 18.61 9.46 -6.91
C ASN A 132 19.47 8.25 -7.24
N GLY A 133 20.24 8.32 -8.32
CA GLY A 133 21.18 7.27 -8.70
C GLY A 133 22.31 7.08 -7.69
N GLY A 134 22.86 8.18 -7.16
CA GLY A 134 23.88 8.14 -6.11
C GLY A 134 23.35 7.53 -4.81
N SER A 135 22.16 7.93 -4.38
CA SER A 135 21.50 7.37 -3.20
C SER A 135 21.20 5.89 -3.37
N ALA A 136 20.65 5.47 -4.53
CA ALA A 136 20.39 4.07 -4.84
C ALA A 136 21.68 3.24 -4.83
N TRP A 137 22.77 3.76 -5.39
CA TRP A 137 24.07 3.09 -5.41
C TRP A 137 24.67 2.98 -4.01
N MET A 138 24.59 4.04 -3.20
CA MET A 138 25.07 4.03 -1.82
C MET A 138 24.29 3.03 -0.95
N LEU A 139 22.96 2.96 -1.10
CA LEU A 139 22.13 1.98 -0.38
C LEU A 139 22.52 0.55 -0.76
N GLN A 140 22.69 0.25 -2.04
CA GLN A 140 23.12 -1.07 -2.50
C GLN A 140 24.52 -1.46 -1.99
N ARG A 141 25.40 -0.48 -1.77
CA ARG A 141 26.75 -0.69 -1.23
C ARG A 141 26.83 -0.68 0.30
N SER A 142 25.74 -0.39 1.00
CA SER A 142 25.74 -0.28 2.47
C SER A 142 25.94 -1.64 3.19
N GLY A 143 25.94 -2.75 2.46
CA GLY A 143 26.17 -4.11 2.99
C GLY A 143 24.93 -4.73 3.65
N ASP A 144 23.86 -3.97 3.81
CA ASP A 144 22.56 -4.43 4.32
C ASP A 144 21.72 -4.98 3.16
N GLN A 145 21.42 -6.28 3.22
CA GLN A 145 20.62 -6.98 2.21
C GLN A 145 19.15 -7.13 2.61
N SER A 146 18.66 -6.32 3.55
CA SER A 146 17.25 -6.32 3.90
C SER A 146 16.37 -5.95 2.70
N LEU A 147 15.17 -6.53 2.67
CA LEU A 147 14.17 -6.21 1.66
C LEU A 147 13.80 -4.72 1.68
N ASN A 148 13.88 -4.07 2.85
CA ASN A 148 13.64 -2.65 3.01
C ASN A 148 14.68 -1.80 2.26
N VAL A 149 15.97 -2.13 2.40
CA VAL A 149 17.06 -1.42 1.69
C VAL A 149 16.97 -1.69 0.18
N SER A 150 16.69 -2.92 -0.21
CA SER A 150 16.52 -3.30 -1.62
C SER A 150 15.31 -2.58 -2.25
N GLY A 151 14.19 -2.51 -1.54
CA GLY A 151 12.99 -1.79 -1.96
C GLY A 151 13.22 -0.28 -2.10
N ALA A 152 13.87 0.34 -1.10
CA ALA A 152 14.24 1.75 -1.16
C ALA A 152 15.20 2.06 -2.33
N ALA A 153 16.18 1.18 -2.61
CA ALA A 153 17.09 1.35 -3.73
C ALA A 153 16.38 1.22 -5.10
N LEU A 154 15.45 0.27 -5.24
CA LEU A 154 14.64 0.13 -6.45
C LEU A 154 13.72 1.33 -6.69
N HIS A 155 13.15 1.88 -5.62
CA HIS A 155 12.35 3.10 -5.69
C HIS A 155 13.18 4.30 -6.16
N LEU A 156 14.34 4.55 -5.54
CA LEU A 156 15.26 5.61 -5.97
C LEU A 156 15.76 5.41 -7.41
N LEU A 157 15.90 4.16 -7.86
CA LEU A 157 16.24 3.87 -9.26
C LEU A 157 15.08 4.21 -10.22
N SER A 158 13.83 4.03 -9.79
CA SER A 158 12.65 4.50 -10.53
C SER A 158 12.64 6.02 -10.66
N ASP A 159 12.93 6.74 -9.58
CA ASP A 159 13.00 8.20 -9.59
C ASP A 159 14.17 8.70 -10.47
N ALA A 160 15.29 7.98 -10.46
CA ALA A 160 16.41 8.22 -11.36
C ALA A 160 16.00 8.03 -12.84
N ALA A 161 15.19 7.02 -13.15
CA ALA A 161 14.65 6.81 -14.49
C ALA A 161 13.69 7.92 -14.92
N GLY A 162 12.85 8.42 -14.01
CA GLY A 162 12.02 9.62 -14.21
C GLY A 162 12.87 10.86 -14.53
N SER A 163 13.86 11.14 -13.69
CA SER A 163 14.85 12.21 -13.89
C SER A 163 15.60 12.08 -15.22
N PHE A 164 15.94 10.86 -15.66
CA PHE A 164 16.55 10.62 -16.97
C PHE A 164 15.60 11.00 -18.12
N GLY A 165 14.31 10.65 -18.03
CA GLY A 165 13.31 11.11 -19.00
C GLY A 165 13.25 12.63 -19.11
N VAL A 166 13.24 13.33 -17.97
CA VAL A 166 13.26 14.81 -17.92
C VAL A 166 14.57 15.37 -18.48
N LEU A 167 15.71 14.72 -18.21
CA LEU A 167 17.00 15.11 -18.77
C LEU A 167 17.00 15.04 -20.30
N VAL A 168 16.43 13.98 -20.87
CA VAL A 168 16.27 13.83 -22.33
C VAL A 168 15.37 14.93 -22.88
N ALA A 169 14.28 15.29 -22.19
CA ALA A 169 13.43 16.41 -22.60
C ALA A 169 14.19 17.74 -22.62
N GLY A 170 14.91 18.08 -21.54
CA GLY A 170 15.71 19.30 -21.46
C GLY A 170 16.79 19.37 -22.54
N LEU A 171 17.52 18.27 -22.76
CA LEU A 171 18.54 18.19 -23.80
C LEU A 171 17.93 18.34 -25.20
N ALA A 172 16.75 17.76 -25.43
CA ALA A 172 16.09 17.84 -26.72
C ALA A 172 15.64 19.27 -27.09
N VAL A 173 15.19 20.02 -26.09
CA VAL A 173 14.88 21.45 -26.24
C VAL A 173 16.16 22.23 -26.57
N VAL A 174 17.29 21.94 -25.92
CA VAL A 174 18.56 22.65 -26.15
C VAL A 174 19.15 22.38 -27.53
N LEU A 175 19.18 21.12 -27.97
CA LEU A 175 19.90 20.71 -29.19
C LEU A 175 19.06 20.84 -30.46
N TRP A 176 17.74 20.62 -30.36
CA TRP A 176 16.86 20.54 -31.53
C TRP A 176 15.65 21.48 -31.44
N GLU A 177 15.58 22.35 -30.43
CA GLU A 177 14.42 23.22 -30.17
C GLU A 177 13.11 22.42 -30.09
N ALA A 178 13.21 21.15 -29.69
CA ALA A 178 12.12 20.18 -29.72
C ALA A 178 11.23 20.31 -28.47
N ALA A 179 10.50 21.41 -28.37
CA ALA A 179 9.61 21.71 -27.23
C ALA A 179 8.51 20.64 -27.01
N TRP A 180 8.13 19.91 -28.06
CA TRP A 180 7.14 18.83 -27.98
C TRP A 180 7.58 17.63 -27.12
N VAL A 181 8.89 17.48 -26.87
CA VAL A 181 9.43 16.35 -26.08
C VAL A 181 9.04 16.48 -24.61
N ASP A 182 8.91 17.69 -24.07
CA ASP A 182 8.46 17.91 -22.69
C ASP A 182 7.04 17.36 -22.45
N PRO A 183 6.01 17.71 -23.24
CA PRO A 183 4.70 17.05 -23.17
C PRO A 183 4.75 15.53 -23.38
N ALA A 184 5.57 15.03 -24.32
CA ALA A 184 5.68 13.59 -24.58
C ALA A 184 6.21 12.81 -23.36
N VAL A 185 7.28 13.31 -22.73
CA VAL A 185 7.82 12.74 -21.48
C VAL A 185 6.82 12.92 -20.34
N SER A 186 6.10 14.04 -20.28
CA SER A 186 5.04 14.26 -19.29
C SER A 186 3.95 13.20 -19.37
N PHE A 187 3.49 12.84 -20.57
CA PHE A 187 2.52 11.76 -20.76
C PHE A 187 3.05 10.41 -20.30
N LEU A 188 4.32 10.11 -20.58
CA LEU A 188 4.94 8.87 -20.14
C LEU A 188 4.97 8.77 -18.62
N ILE A 189 5.48 9.79 -17.93
CA ILE A 189 5.55 9.83 -16.47
C ILE A 189 4.15 9.79 -15.86
N ALA A 190 3.23 10.64 -16.33
CA ALA A 190 1.86 10.67 -15.84
C ALA A 190 1.12 9.35 -16.08
N GLY A 191 1.35 8.66 -17.19
CA GLY A 191 0.77 7.35 -17.48
C GLY A 191 1.24 6.27 -16.50
N LEU A 192 2.54 6.25 -16.17
CA LEU A 192 3.09 5.35 -15.16
C LEU A 192 2.50 5.64 -13.76
N VAL A 193 2.39 6.92 -13.40
CA VAL A 193 1.79 7.36 -12.13
C VAL A 193 0.30 7.03 -12.06
N LEU A 194 -0.46 7.19 -13.15
CA LEU A 194 -1.86 6.79 -13.21
C LEU A 194 -2.03 5.29 -13.05
N TRP A 195 -1.21 4.49 -13.73
CA TRP A 195 -1.27 3.03 -13.64
C TRP A 195 -1.01 2.55 -12.20
N SER A 196 0.02 3.07 -11.55
CA SER A 196 0.33 2.71 -10.15
C SER A 196 -0.74 3.23 -9.17
N GLY A 197 -1.19 4.47 -9.36
CA GLY A 197 -2.19 5.14 -8.54
C GLY A 197 -3.56 4.46 -8.58
N VAL A 198 -4.06 4.10 -9.77
CA VAL A 198 -5.33 3.37 -9.92
C VAL A 198 -5.25 1.98 -9.27
N GLY A 199 -4.12 1.30 -9.39
CA GLY A 199 -3.88 0.03 -8.68
C GLY A 199 -3.96 0.20 -7.16
N LEU A 200 -3.42 1.28 -6.61
CA LEU A 200 -3.48 1.57 -5.18
C LEU A 200 -4.89 1.94 -4.71
N VAL A 201 -5.63 2.74 -5.49
CA VAL A 201 -7.06 3.02 -5.23
C VAL A 201 -7.84 1.71 -5.20
N SER A 202 -7.69 0.85 -6.20
CA SER A 202 -8.40 -0.44 -6.26
C SER A 202 -8.13 -1.31 -5.03
N ARG A 203 -6.86 -1.47 -4.62
CA ARG A 203 -6.51 -2.27 -3.43
C ARG A 203 -7.06 -1.68 -2.14
N THR A 204 -6.96 -0.37 -1.95
CA THR A 204 -7.45 0.27 -0.71
C THR A 204 -8.98 0.27 -0.64
N THR A 205 -9.67 0.52 -1.75
CA THR A 205 -11.13 0.38 -1.82
C THR A 205 -11.58 -1.06 -1.57
N HIS A 206 -10.86 -2.06 -2.08
CA HIS A 206 -11.15 -3.48 -1.81
C HIS A 206 -11.13 -3.79 -0.31
N ILE A 207 -10.13 -3.28 0.44
CA ILE A 207 -10.07 -3.43 1.89
C ILE A 207 -11.25 -2.70 2.58
N LEU A 208 -11.58 -1.48 2.15
CA LEU A 208 -12.70 -0.71 2.73
C LEU A 208 -14.08 -1.35 2.48
N LEU A 209 -14.22 -2.08 1.38
CA LEU A 209 -15.43 -2.84 1.02
C LEU A 209 -15.46 -4.24 1.64
N GLU A 210 -14.53 -4.55 2.55
CA GLU A 210 -14.41 -5.85 3.23
C GLU A 210 -14.21 -7.03 2.26
N GLY A 211 -13.53 -6.77 1.14
CA GLY A 211 -13.16 -7.81 0.21
C GLY A 211 -12.15 -8.79 0.82
N THR A 212 -12.23 -10.05 0.38
CA THR A 212 -11.28 -11.10 0.79
C THR A 212 -9.85 -10.68 0.45
N PRO A 213 -8.90 -10.71 1.42
CA PRO A 213 -7.55 -10.24 1.20
C PRO A 213 -6.84 -11.01 0.08
N ALA A 214 -5.96 -10.33 -0.66
CA ALA A 214 -5.16 -10.99 -1.69
C ALA A 214 -4.26 -12.06 -1.06
N GLY A 215 -4.24 -13.26 -1.65
CA GLY A 215 -3.45 -14.39 -1.17
C GLY A 215 -4.16 -15.28 -0.14
N VAL A 216 -5.37 -14.94 0.27
CA VAL A 216 -6.22 -15.82 1.10
C VAL A 216 -7.17 -16.60 0.19
N ASP A 217 -7.08 -17.94 0.23
CA ASP A 217 -8.04 -18.82 -0.43
C ASP A 217 -9.09 -19.29 0.58
N THR A 218 -10.35 -18.89 0.36
CA THR A 218 -11.46 -19.31 1.22
C THR A 218 -11.67 -20.82 1.21
N ASN A 219 -11.35 -21.51 0.11
CA ASN A 219 -11.46 -22.97 0.05
C ASN A 219 -10.37 -23.63 0.90
N GLU A 220 -9.16 -23.08 0.93
CA GLU A 220 -8.09 -23.57 1.80
C GLU A 220 -8.49 -23.44 3.27
N LEU A 221 -9.05 -22.30 3.66
CA LEU A 221 -9.57 -22.08 5.01
C LEU A 221 -10.73 -23.04 5.34
N THR A 222 -11.69 -23.22 4.43
CA THR A 222 -12.78 -24.19 4.62
C THR A 222 -12.24 -25.61 4.78
N ASN A 223 -11.32 -26.03 3.92
CA ASN A 223 -10.71 -27.37 3.98
C ASN A 223 -9.90 -27.58 5.26
N ALA A 224 -9.21 -26.55 5.75
CA ALA A 224 -8.49 -26.63 7.01
C ALA A 224 -9.45 -26.87 8.18
N MET A 225 -10.58 -26.15 8.22
CA MET A 225 -11.60 -26.34 9.26
C MET A 225 -12.27 -27.72 9.17
N THR A 226 -12.65 -28.16 7.97
CA THR A 226 -13.32 -29.47 7.75
C THR A 226 -12.36 -30.67 7.82
N SER A 227 -11.04 -30.44 7.91
CA SER A 227 -10.07 -31.51 8.14
C SER A 227 -10.09 -32.05 9.58
N HIS A 228 -10.68 -31.30 10.50
CA HIS A 228 -10.87 -31.72 11.89
C HIS A 228 -11.99 -32.77 11.97
N GLU A 229 -11.74 -33.91 12.61
CA GLU A 229 -12.64 -35.07 12.60
C GLU A 229 -14.05 -34.81 13.16
N SER A 230 -14.17 -33.87 14.08
CA SER A 230 -15.42 -33.46 14.71
C SER A 230 -16.16 -32.32 13.98
N VAL A 231 -15.65 -31.83 12.84
CA VAL A 231 -16.31 -30.76 12.06
C VAL A 231 -17.06 -31.38 10.89
N ASP A 232 -18.38 -31.25 10.90
CA ASP A 232 -19.27 -31.82 9.87
C ASP A 232 -19.42 -30.89 8.65
N ASP A 233 -19.51 -29.58 8.89
CA ASP A 233 -19.73 -28.58 7.84
C ASP A 233 -19.25 -27.18 8.28
N VAL A 234 -18.95 -26.33 7.30
CA VAL A 234 -18.62 -24.91 7.50
C VAL A 234 -19.39 -24.08 6.48
N HIS A 235 -20.15 -23.11 6.98
CA HIS A 235 -20.89 -22.19 6.13
C HIS A 235 -20.84 -20.75 6.68
N HIS A 236 -21.42 -19.82 5.91
CA HIS A 236 -21.43 -18.39 6.25
C HIS A 236 -20.02 -17.84 6.55
N LEU A 237 -19.02 -18.31 5.81
CA LEU A 237 -17.64 -17.87 5.90
C LEU A 237 -17.48 -16.47 5.30
N HIS A 238 -17.06 -15.52 6.14
CA HIS A 238 -16.69 -14.17 5.75
C HIS A 238 -15.24 -13.94 6.15
N VAL A 239 -14.44 -13.43 5.22
CA VAL A 239 -13.01 -13.13 5.44
C VAL A 239 -12.72 -11.75 4.87
N TRP A 240 -12.14 -10.87 5.70
CA TRP A 240 -11.82 -9.50 5.32
C TRP A 240 -10.52 -9.02 5.94
N ALA A 241 -9.95 -7.95 5.39
CA ALA A 241 -8.83 -7.24 5.99
C ALA A 241 -9.34 -6.04 6.82
N VAL A 242 -8.85 -5.90 8.06
CA VAL A 242 -9.08 -4.69 8.86
C VAL A 242 -8.11 -3.58 8.44
N ASP A 243 -6.85 -3.94 8.18
CA ASP A 243 -5.81 -3.11 7.57
C ASP A 243 -4.83 -3.99 6.77
N SER A 244 -3.64 -3.49 6.45
CA SER A 244 -2.63 -4.23 5.67
C SER A 244 -2.04 -5.44 6.39
N THR A 245 -2.28 -5.60 7.70
CA THR A 245 -1.60 -6.60 8.55
C THR A 245 -2.55 -7.57 9.25
N MET A 246 -3.83 -7.22 9.38
CA MET A 246 -4.80 -8.03 10.12
C MET A 246 -5.90 -8.55 9.21
N VAL A 247 -5.90 -9.87 9.05
CA VAL A 247 -7.00 -10.61 8.44
C VAL A 247 -7.95 -11.05 9.55
N ALA A 248 -9.24 -10.80 9.36
CA ALA A 248 -10.31 -11.22 10.23
C ALA A 248 -11.24 -12.21 9.51
N LEU A 249 -11.79 -13.16 10.28
CA LEU A 249 -12.64 -14.23 9.79
C LEU A 249 -13.83 -14.42 10.73
N SER A 250 -15.01 -14.61 10.15
CA SER A 250 -16.20 -15.06 10.84
C SER A 250 -16.81 -16.24 10.07
N ALA A 251 -17.12 -17.33 10.76
CA ALA A 251 -17.69 -18.52 10.14
C ALA A 251 -18.65 -19.25 11.08
N HIS A 252 -19.57 -20.01 10.50
CA HIS A 252 -20.40 -20.96 11.23
C HIS A 252 -19.82 -22.35 11.02
N VAL A 253 -19.61 -23.09 12.10
CA VAL A 253 -18.96 -24.40 12.10
C VAL A 253 -19.90 -25.39 12.78
N VAL A 254 -20.36 -26.38 12.02
CA VAL A 254 -21.18 -27.48 12.53
C VAL A 254 -20.24 -28.51 13.15
N VAL A 255 -20.40 -28.75 14.45
CA VAL A 255 -19.51 -29.62 15.23
C VAL A 255 -20.30 -30.79 15.83
N ALA A 256 -19.82 -32.00 15.56
CA ALA A 256 -20.28 -33.21 16.21
C ALA A 256 -19.68 -33.30 17.64
N ALA A 257 -20.44 -32.85 18.64
CA ALA A 257 -20.02 -32.85 20.04
C ALA A 257 -21.20 -33.15 20.99
N ASP A 258 -20.90 -33.88 22.08
CA ASP A 258 -21.90 -34.28 23.08
C ASP A 258 -22.28 -33.15 24.05
N SER A 259 -21.44 -32.11 24.15
CA SER A 259 -21.67 -30.95 24.99
C SER A 259 -21.12 -29.67 24.37
N LEU A 260 -21.64 -28.52 24.82
CA LEU A 260 -21.10 -27.21 24.42
C LEU A 260 -19.62 -27.05 24.80
N HIS A 261 -19.19 -27.66 25.91
CA HIS A 261 -17.79 -27.62 26.32
C HIS A 261 -16.89 -28.33 25.32
N ASP A 262 -17.30 -29.51 24.85
CA ASP A 262 -16.53 -30.28 23.85
C ASP A 262 -16.50 -29.55 22.51
N ALA A 263 -17.63 -28.95 22.09
CA ALA A 263 -17.67 -28.11 20.89
C ALA A 263 -16.69 -26.93 20.98
N GLN A 264 -16.59 -26.29 22.15
CA GLN A 264 -15.65 -25.18 22.38
C GLN A 264 -14.18 -25.60 22.30
N LEU A 265 -13.85 -26.82 22.74
CA LEU A 265 -12.50 -27.37 22.60
C LEU A 265 -12.15 -27.56 21.11
N VAL A 266 -13.05 -28.17 20.34
CA VAL A 266 -12.90 -28.30 18.88
C VAL A 266 -12.76 -26.92 18.22
N GLY A 267 -13.61 -25.97 18.59
CA GLY A 267 -13.54 -24.60 18.08
C GLY A 267 -12.19 -23.93 18.33
N ALA A 268 -11.58 -24.15 19.49
CA ALA A 268 -10.26 -23.61 19.82
C ALA A 268 -9.13 -24.26 19.01
N GLU A 269 -9.22 -25.57 18.72
CA GLU A 269 -8.26 -26.28 17.86
C GLU A 269 -8.34 -25.82 16.40
N VAL A 270 -9.58 -25.65 15.90
CA VAL A 270 -9.84 -25.10 14.56
C VAL A 270 -9.35 -23.66 14.46
N GLU A 271 -9.61 -22.82 15.48
CA GLU A 271 -9.09 -21.45 15.55
C GLU A 271 -7.56 -21.42 15.48
N GLY A 272 -6.88 -22.29 16.23
CA GLY A 272 -5.42 -22.42 16.19
C GLY A 272 -4.89 -22.71 14.78
N SER A 273 -5.55 -23.61 14.05
CA SER A 273 -5.18 -23.96 12.66
C SER A 273 -5.35 -22.78 11.70
N LEU A 274 -6.39 -21.96 11.88
CA LEU A 274 -6.61 -20.75 11.07
C LEU A 274 -5.57 -19.66 11.34
N VAL A 275 -5.10 -19.55 12.59
CA VAL A 275 -4.02 -18.61 12.94
C VAL A 275 -2.72 -18.96 12.23
N GLU A 276 -2.41 -20.25 12.08
CA GLU A 276 -1.24 -20.71 11.31
C GLU A 276 -1.33 -20.35 9.82
N LEU A 277 -2.56 -20.23 9.29
CA LEU A 277 -2.84 -19.77 7.92
C LEU A 277 -2.89 -18.24 7.77
N GLY A 278 -2.52 -17.50 8.83
CA GLY A 278 -2.39 -16.05 8.80
C GLY A 278 -3.67 -15.27 9.15
N VAL A 279 -4.71 -15.94 9.63
CA VAL A 279 -5.92 -15.26 10.14
C VAL A 279 -5.66 -14.76 11.56
N SER A 280 -5.66 -13.45 11.75
CA SER A 280 -5.25 -12.83 13.02
C SER A 280 -6.40 -12.65 14.01
N HIS A 281 -7.64 -12.66 13.53
CA HIS A 281 -8.83 -12.50 14.35
C HIS A 281 -9.93 -13.44 13.86
N VAL A 282 -10.30 -14.41 14.68
CA VAL A 282 -11.26 -15.46 14.33
C VAL A 282 -12.50 -15.34 15.21
N THR A 283 -13.68 -15.52 14.63
CA THR A 283 -14.91 -15.73 15.38
C THR A 283 -15.65 -16.92 14.76
N LEU A 284 -15.79 -18.00 15.52
CA LEU A 284 -16.51 -19.20 15.10
C LEU A 284 -17.83 -19.29 15.86
N ALA A 285 -18.94 -19.30 15.12
CA ALA A 285 -20.24 -19.67 15.65
C ALA A 285 -20.37 -21.20 15.58
N LEU A 286 -20.32 -21.86 16.75
CA LEU A 286 -20.42 -23.31 16.84
C LEU A 286 -21.89 -23.74 16.81
N GLU A 287 -22.23 -24.62 15.87
CA GLU A 287 -23.58 -25.13 15.65
C GLU A 287 -23.61 -26.66 15.80
N CYS A 288 -24.75 -27.23 16.19
CA CYS A 288 -24.92 -28.68 16.35
C CYS A 288 -25.65 -29.36 15.18
N HIS A 289 -26.15 -28.59 14.21
CA HIS A 289 -26.85 -29.08 13.03
C HIS A 289 -26.80 -28.03 11.92
N SER A 290 -27.13 -28.43 10.70
CA SER A 290 -27.05 -27.54 9.54
C SER A 290 -28.19 -26.51 9.54
N CYS A 291 -27.90 -25.28 9.13
CA CYS A 291 -28.87 -24.20 8.98
C CYS A 291 -29.96 -24.55 7.92
N GLY A 292 -30.99 -25.28 8.34
CA GLY A 292 -32.09 -25.74 7.47
C GLY A 292 -32.93 -26.86 8.07
N GLU A 293 -32.37 -27.66 8.99
CA GLU A 293 -33.07 -28.81 9.60
C GLU A 293 -34.22 -28.38 10.53
N ASP A 294 -34.10 -27.25 11.22
CA ASP A 294 -35.14 -26.74 12.14
C ASP A 294 -36.22 -25.85 11.48
N ARG A 295 -35.97 -25.29 10.28
CA ARG A 295 -36.97 -24.47 9.59
C ARG A 295 -38.15 -25.30 9.04
N GLY A 296 -38.03 -26.62 8.98
CA GLY A 296 -39.11 -27.55 8.61
C GLY A 296 -40.03 -27.94 9.77
N ALA A 297 -39.59 -27.83 11.03
CA ALA A 297 -40.35 -28.32 12.19
C ALA A 297 -41.37 -27.31 12.73
N ALA A 298 -41.20 -26.01 12.44
CA ALA A 298 -42.11 -24.96 12.91
C ALA A 298 -43.31 -24.68 11.97
N GLY A 299 -43.44 -25.40 10.84
CA GLY A 299 -44.40 -25.08 9.77
C GLY A 299 -45.59 -26.03 9.59
N SER A 300 -45.68 -27.16 10.30
CA SER A 300 -46.74 -28.17 10.08
C SER A 300 -47.69 -28.34 11.27
N GLY A 301 -47.78 -27.34 12.14
CA GLY A 301 -48.54 -27.39 13.39
C GLY A 301 -49.90 -26.68 13.40
N GLU A 302 -50.47 -26.27 12.27
CA GLU A 302 -51.86 -25.75 12.22
C GLU A 302 -52.55 -26.16 10.91
N ALA A 303 -53.14 -27.36 10.91
CA ALA A 303 -54.19 -27.73 9.97
C ALA A 303 -55.49 -27.91 10.77
N GLY A 304 -56.35 -26.88 10.71
CA GLY A 304 -57.78 -26.98 10.98
C GLY A 304 -58.55 -27.19 9.69
#